data_AF-X0T5L1-F1
#
_entry.id   AF-X0T5L1-F1
#
_cell.length_a   1.000
_cell.length_b   1.000
_cell.length_c   1.000
_cell.angle_alpha   90.00
_cell.angle_beta   90.00
_cell.angle_gamma   90.00
#
_symmetry.space_group_name_H-M   'P 1'
#
loop_
_entity.id
_entity.type
_entity.pdbx_description
1 polymer ?
#
loop_
_entity_poly.entity_id
_entity_poly.type
_entity_poly.pdbx_seq_one_letter_code
_entity_poly.pdbx_strand_id
1 'polypeptide(L)'
;MDKITDILQEKADGILTEGTLKAIENAFNKKVSLHVEAALVKQDDEYSAKLEHLLEAIDVDHTGKLDKVIAAIDKNHGQKLINVVEKYSSAINEEAVTFKKDVVHKVSKYLDIYLEKLVPQRSINEAVKNRRSAKVIHEMRKVLAVDAALQKDSIKEAIIDGKSRIEMSTNKLNESSAMLERLQKENALLKSRITLEERTSDLSGDKANFCRKVLNGKSAKFITENFDYTLKMFDKNHEEHLEVLHEQAKSQNTITKDVDRPVIEER
;
A
#
# COMPACT_ATOMS: atom_id res chain seq x y z
N MET A 1 -67.58 21.18 -123.31
CA MET A 1 -67.39 22.62 -123.01
C MET A 1 -67.97 23.36 -124.18
N ASP A 2 -69.21 23.78 -124.06
CA ASP A 2 -69.88 24.57 -125.08
C ASP A 2 -69.09 25.86 -125.27
N LYS A 3 -68.74 26.18 -126.51
CA LYS A 3 -67.97 27.39 -126.79
C LYS A 3 -68.87 28.57 -126.45
N ILE A 4 -68.31 29.55 -125.75
CA ILE A 4 -69.00 30.78 -125.31
C ILE A 4 -69.64 31.51 -126.51
N THR A 5 -69.10 31.29 -127.72
CA THR A 5 -69.66 31.74 -129.00
C THR A 5 -71.11 31.30 -129.21
N ASP A 6 -71.43 30.06 -128.86
CA ASP A 6 -72.71 29.43 -129.19
C ASP A 6 -73.83 29.98 -128.27
N ILE A 7 -73.49 30.25 -127.01
CA ILE A 7 -74.41 30.83 -126.01
C ILE A 7 -74.61 32.34 -126.23
N LEU A 8 -73.56 33.06 -126.66
CA LEU A 8 -73.65 34.50 -126.95
C LEU A 8 -74.39 34.80 -128.25
N GLN A 9 -74.33 33.90 -129.24
CA GLN A 9 -75.07 34.03 -130.49
C GLN A 9 -76.56 33.73 -130.31
N GLU A 10 -76.91 32.80 -129.41
CA GLU A 10 -78.30 32.48 -129.05
C GLU A 10 -78.97 33.63 -128.26
N LYS A 11 -78.24 34.32 -127.38
CA LYS A 11 -78.81 35.41 -126.55
C LYS A 11 -78.77 36.81 -127.17
N ALA A 12 -78.08 37.02 -128.28
CA ALA A 12 -77.87 38.33 -128.87
C ALA A 12 -78.62 38.58 -130.20
N ASP A 13 -79.61 37.74 -130.53
CA ASP A 13 -80.52 37.89 -131.68
C ASP A 13 -79.83 38.41 -132.96
N GLY A 14 -78.66 37.88 -133.30
CA GLY A 14 -77.97 38.17 -134.56
C GLY A 14 -77.49 39.62 -134.78
N ILE A 15 -77.52 40.50 -133.78
CA ILE A 15 -77.12 41.93 -133.93
C ILE A 15 -75.60 42.13 -133.82
N LEU A 16 -74.86 41.17 -133.29
CA LEU A 16 -73.41 41.27 -133.07
C LEU A 16 -72.61 40.59 -134.18
N THR A 17 -71.75 41.35 -134.87
CA THR A 17 -70.76 40.82 -135.83
C THR A 17 -69.76 39.86 -135.17
N GLU A 18 -69.24 38.89 -135.92
CA GLU A 18 -68.26 37.89 -135.45
C GLU A 18 -67.01 38.54 -134.80
N GLY A 19 -66.62 39.73 -135.25
CA GLY A 19 -65.54 40.52 -134.65
C GLY A 19 -65.84 41.01 -133.23
N THR A 20 -67.08 41.40 -132.95
CA THR A 20 -67.52 41.80 -131.58
C THR A 20 -67.63 40.59 -130.64
N LEU A 21 -68.05 39.43 -131.16
CA LEU A 21 -68.07 38.18 -130.40
C LEU A 21 -66.65 37.72 -130.02
N LYS A 22 -65.70 37.76 -130.95
CA LYS A 22 -64.27 37.47 -130.66
C LYS A 22 -63.65 38.47 -129.68
N ALA A 23 -64.04 39.75 -129.75
CA ALA A 23 -63.58 40.76 -128.79
C ALA A 23 -64.13 40.50 -127.36
N ILE A 24 -65.40 40.10 -127.24
CA ILE A 24 -66.03 39.74 -125.96
C ILE A 24 -65.41 38.45 -125.41
N GLU A 25 -65.16 37.45 -126.24
CA GLU A 25 -64.49 36.20 -125.84
C GLU A 25 -63.06 36.47 -125.34
N ASN A 26 -62.29 37.31 -126.05
CA ASN A 26 -60.95 37.70 -125.61
C ASN A 26 -60.97 38.51 -124.30
N ALA A 27 -61.93 39.41 -124.13
CA ALA A 27 -62.11 40.17 -122.89
C ALA A 27 -62.54 39.27 -121.72
N PHE A 28 -63.41 38.29 -121.99
CA PHE A 28 -63.86 37.31 -121.00
C PHE A 28 -62.73 36.36 -120.60
N ASN A 29 -61.99 35.79 -121.56
CA ASN A 29 -60.83 34.93 -121.29
C ASN A 29 -59.74 35.69 -120.52
N LYS A 30 -59.50 36.97 -120.85
CA LYS A 30 -58.58 37.82 -120.07
C LYS A 30 -59.08 38.05 -118.64
N LYS A 31 -60.38 38.28 -118.45
CA LYS A 31 -60.98 38.43 -117.11
C LYS A 31 -60.91 37.13 -116.30
N VAL A 32 -61.16 35.98 -116.92
CA VAL A 32 -61.01 34.66 -116.28
C VAL A 32 -59.56 34.42 -115.90
N SER A 33 -58.60 34.69 -116.79
CA SER A 33 -57.17 34.60 -116.49
C SER A 33 -56.78 35.48 -115.31
N LEU A 34 -57.26 36.73 -115.27
CA LEU A 34 -57.01 37.66 -114.16
C LEU A 34 -57.64 37.17 -112.85
N HIS A 35 -58.84 36.56 -112.88
CA HIS A 35 -59.45 35.98 -111.69
C HIS A 35 -58.72 34.74 -111.20
N VAL A 36 -58.23 33.89 -112.11
CA VAL A 36 -57.40 32.73 -111.77
C VAL A 36 -56.08 33.18 -111.16
N GLU A 37 -55.41 34.17 -111.77
CA GLU A 37 -54.17 34.76 -111.25
C GLU A 37 -54.40 35.39 -109.86
N ALA A 38 -55.46 36.17 -109.69
CA ALA A 38 -55.81 36.74 -108.40
C ALA A 38 -56.19 35.68 -107.35
N ALA A 39 -56.77 34.55 -107.74
CA ALA A 39 -57.06 33.44 -106.84
C ALA A 39 -55.79 32.68 -106.45
N LEU A 40 -54.84 32.50 -107.37
CA LEU A 40 -53.53 31.91 -107.09
C LEU A 40 -52.73 32.79 -106.13
N VAL A 41 -52.70 34.11 -106.33
CA VAL A 41 -52.04 35.04 -105.41
C VAL A 41 -52.65 34.96 -104.00
N LYS A 42 -53.98 34.93 -103.90
CA LYS A 42 -54.65 34.76 -102.59
C LYS A 42 -54.32 33.42 -101.93
N GLN A 43 -54.23 32.35 -102.72
CA GLN A 43 -53.87 31.03 -102.21
C GLN A 43 -52.42 31.03 -101.70
N ASP A 44 -51.50 31.65 -102.42
CA ASP A 44 -50.11 31.81 -102.01
C ASP A 44 -50.02 32.63 -100.72
N ASP A 45 -50.73 33.76 -100.62
CA ASP A 45 -50.79 34.58 -99.41
C ASP A 45 -51.33 33.78 -98.20
N GLU A 46 -52.39 32.99 -98.39
CA GLU A 46 -52.96 32.15 -97.33
C GLU A 46 -51.99 31.03 -96.88
N TYR A 47 -51.24 30.43 -97.81
CA TYR A 47 -50.26 29.41 -97.47
C TYR A 47 -49.03 30.02 -96.79
N SER A 48 -48.56 31.19 -97.24
CA SER A 48 -47.49 31.93 -96.58
C SER A 48 -47.87 32.26 -95.13
N ALA A 49 -49.09 32.75 -94.88
CA ALA A 49 -49.57 33.03 -93.54
C ALA A 49 -49.64 31.76 -92.65
N LYS A 50 -50.06 30.61 -93.21
CA LYS A 50 -50.09 29.34 -92.47
C LYS A 50 -48.68 28.85 -92.13
N LEU A 51 -47.73 28.99 -93.06
CA LEU A 51 -46.33 28.61 -92.83
C LEU A 51 -45.70 29.50 -91.76
N GLU A 52 -45.95 30.79 -91.80
CA GLU A 52 -45.49 31.75 -90.78
C GLU A 52 -46.03 31.37 -89.39
N HIS A 53 -47.33 31.14 -89.26
CA HIS A 53 -47.92 30.70 -87.99
C HIS A 53 -47.37 29.35 -87.50
N LEU A 54 -47.09 28.41 -88.40
CA LEU A 54 -46.49 27.13 -88.02
C LEU A 54 -45.06 27.32 -87.52
N LEU A 55 -44.27 28.19 -88.17
CA LEU A 55 -42.92 28.53 -87.72
C LEU A 55 -42.95 29.21 -86.35
N GLU A 56 -43.84 30.18 -86.14
CA GLU A 56 -44.01 30.82 -84.83
C GLU A 56 -44.38 29.81 -83.74
N ALA A 57 -45.32 28.89 -84.02
CA ALA A 57 -45.71 27.86 -83.07
C ALA A 57 -44.57 26.88 -82.74
N ILE A 58 -43.76 26.53 -83.75
CA ILE A 58 -42.56 25.70 -83.59
C ILE A 58 -41.53 26.42 -82.73
N ASP A 59 -41.28 27.70 -83.00
CA ASP A 59 -40.33 28.50 -82.23
C ASP A 59 -40.76 28.60 -80.77
N VAL A 60 -42.05 28.85 -80.49
CA VAL A 60 -42.57 28.88 -79.11
C VAL A 60 -42.40 27.54 -78.40
N ASP A 61 -42.70 26.42 -79.05
CA ASP A 61 -42.52 25.08 -78.45
C ASP A 61 -41.03 24.76 -78.23
N HIS A 62 -40.17 25.08 -79.19
CA HIS A 62 -38.73 24.88 -79.09
C HIS A 62 -38.10 25.75 -78.00
N THR A 63 -38.43 27.04 -77.92
CA THR A 63 -37.98 27.92 -76.83
C THR A 63 -38.44 27.39 -75.48
N GLY A 64 -39.71 26.97 -75.36
CA GLY A 64 -40.23 26.40 -74.12
C GLY A 64 -39.54 25.09 -73.71
N LYS A 65 -39.12 24.25 -74.67
CA LYS A 65 -38.32 23.05 -74.40
C LYS A 65 -36.90 23.41 -73.98
N LEU A 66 -36.26 24.36 -74.65
CA LEU A 66 -34.92 24.84 -74.31
C LEU A 66 -34.88 25.42 -72.91
N ASP A 67 -35.84 26.25 -72.53
CA ASP A 67 -35.93 26.82 -71.18
C ASP A 67 -36.04 25.73 -70.10
N LYS A 68 -36.83 24.68 -70.36
CA LYS A 68 -36.95 23.53 -69.44
C LYS A 68 -35.62 22.78 -69.31
N VAL A 69 -34.91 22.57 -70.42
CA VAL A 69 -33.60 21.90 -70.42
C VAL A 69 -32.57 22.75 -69.68
N ILE A 70 -32.53 24.07 -69.92
CA ILE A 70 -31.65 25.01 -69.23
C ILE A 70 -31.93 24.98 -67.73
N ALA A 71 -33.18 25.10 -67.31
CA ALA A 71 -33.55 25.05 -65.89
C ALA A 71 -33.16 23.71 -65.23
N ALA A 72 -33.30 22.59 -65.96
CA ALA A 72 -32.88 21.28 -65.48
C ALA A 72 -31.35 21.17 -65.35
N ILE A 73 -30.60 21.72 -66.31
CA ILE A 73 -29.13 21.77 -66.29
C ILE A 73 -28.66 22.65 -65.12
N ASP A 74 -29.23 23.85 -64.95
CA ASP A 74 -28.89 24.77 -63.87
C ASP A 74 -29.15 24.14 -62.51
N LYS A 75 -30.28 23.45 -62.34
CA LYS A 75 -30.56 22.71 -61.11
C LYS A 75 -29.56 21.58 -60.88
N ASN A 76 -29.21 20.82 -61.92
CA ASN A 76 -28.26 19.71 -61.82
C ASN A 76 -26.84 20.18 -61.49
N HIS A 77 -26.36 21.19 -62.22
CA HIS A 77 -25.04 21.77 -62.04
C HIS A 77 -24.94 22.54 -60.71
N GLY A 78 -25.98 23.28 -60.33
CA GLY A 78 -26.08 23.92 -59.01
C GLY A 78 -25.96 22.90 -57.88
N GLN A 79 -26.67 21.78 -57.95
CA GLN A 79 -26.55 20.72 -56.94
C GLN A 79 -25.14 20.11 -56.90
N LYS A 80 -24.53 19.87 -58.06
CA LYS A 80 -23.15 19.35 -58.13
C LYS A 80 -22.16 20.33 -57.49
N LEU A 81 -22.31 21.64 -57.74
CA LEU A 81 -21.47 22.66 -57.15
C LEU A 81 -21.64 22.72 -55.63
N ILE A 82 -22.88 22.67 -55.13
CA ILE A 82 -23.15 22.60 -53.68
C ILE A 82 -22.45 21.39 -53.06
N ASN A 83 -22.60 20.20 -53.64
CA ASN A 83 -21.96 18.99 -53.13
C ASN A 83 -20.43 19.09 -53.11
N VAL A 84 -19.84 19.73 -54.13
CA VAL A 84 -18.39 19.97 -54.19
C VAL A 84 -17.96 20.93 -53.08
N VAL A 85 -18.68 22.03 -52.89
CA VAL A 85 -18.42 23.01 -51.83
C VAL A 85 -18.55 22.37 -50.44
N GLU A 86 -19.59 21.58 -50.19
CA GLU A 86 -19.78 20.87 -48.93
C GLU A 86 -18.64 19.88 -48.65
N LYS A 87 -18.20 19.13 -49.67
CA LYS A 87 -17.07 18.20 -49.54
C LYS A 87 -15.77 18.93 -49.18
N TYR A 88 -15.45 20.02 -49.88
CA TYR A 88 -14.23 20.80 -49.59
C TYR A 88 -14.32 21.50 -48.23
N SER A 89 -15.48 22.04 -47.86
CA SER A 89 -15.70 22.63 -46.53
C SER A 89 -15.50 21.61 -45.42
N SER A 90 -16.04 20.40 -45.60
CA SER A 90 -15.88 19.30 -44.64
C SER A 90 -14.42 18.87 -44.52
N ALA A 91 -13.72 18.70 -45.65
CA ALA A 91 -12.30 18.37 -45.68
C ALA A 91 -11.43 19.43 -45.00
N ILE A 92 -11.68 20.72 -45.27
CA ILE A 92 -10.96 21.83 -44.61
C ILE A 92 -11.19 21.82 -43.10
N ASN A 93 -12.43 21.56 -42.65
CA ASN A 93 -12.72 21.47 -41.21
C ASN A 93 -12.04 20.28 -40.54
N GLU A 94 -12.03 19.12 -41.19
CA GLU A 94 -11.32 17.94 -40.70
C GLU A 94 -9.81 18.17 -40.64
N GLU A 95 -9.21 18.73 -41.70
CA GLU A 95 -7.80 19.11 -41.76
C GLU A 95 -7.45 20.17 -40.72
N ALA A 96 -8.32 21.15 -40.47
CA ALA A 96 -8.10 22.14 -39.41
C ALA A 96 -8.12 21.50 -38.02
N VAL A 97 -8.98 20.51 -37.79
CA VAL A 97 -9.03 19.76 -36.53
C VAL A 97 -7.78 18.90 -36.34
N THR A 98 -7.33 18.19 -37.38
CA THR A 98 -6.09 17.39 -37.31
C THR A 98 -4.88 18.30 -37.12
N PHE A 99 -4.78 19.40 -37.86
CA PHE A 99 -3.71 20.38 -37.71
C PHE A 99 -3.67 20.97 -36.29
N LYS A 100 -4.83 21.36 -35.73
CA LYS A 100 -4.92 21.83 -34.34
C LYS A 100 -4.40 20.77 -33.36
N LYS A 101 -4.80 19.50 -33.52
CA LYS A 101 -4.31 18.40 -32.67
C LYS A 101 -2.81 18.22 -32.80
N ASP A 102 -2.26 18.29 -34.00
CA ASP A 102 -0.82 18.15 -34.25
C ASP A 102 -0.02 19.30 -33.61
N VAL A 103 -0.52 20.54 -33.72
CA VAL A 103 0.10 21.70 -33.07
C VAL A 103 0.08 21.54 -31.56
N VAL A 104 -1.07 21.18 -30.97
CA VAL A 104 -1.17 20.94 -29.53
C VAL A 104 -0.22 19.83 -29.09
N HIS A 105 -0.17 18.72 -29.83
CA HIS A 105 0.73 17.61 -29.52
C HIS A 105 2.20 18.02 -29.58
N LYS A 106 2.61 18.79 -30.60
CA LYS A 106 3.99 19.30 -30.73
C LYS A 106 4.33 20.27 -29.61
N VAL A 107 3.42 21.17 -29.24
CA VAL A 107 3.62 22.11 -28.13
C VAL A 107 3.71 21.37 -26.79
N SER A 108 2.79 20.43 -26.51
CA SER A 108 2.85 19.60 -25.30
C SER A 108 4.17 18.83 -25.23
N LYS A 109 4.57 18.18 -26.32
CA LYS A 109 5.85 17.45 -26.37
C LYS A 109 7.06 18.36 -26.14
N TYR A 110 7.06 19.57 -26.69
CA TYR A 110 8.10 20.55 -26.45
C TYR A 110 8.16 20.96 -24.97
N LEU A 111 7.01 21.26 -24.38
CA LEU A 111 6.91 21.62 -22.96
C LEU A 111 7.33 20.47 -22.05
N ASP A 112 6.94 19.23 -22.36
CA ASP A 112 7.34 18.05 -21.60
C ASP A 112 8.87 17.87 -21.59
N ILE A 113 9.51 18.00 -22.75
CA ILE A 113 10.98 17.93 -22.87
C ILE A 113 11.64 19.07 -22.07
N TYR A 114 11.07 20.27 -22.11
CA TYR A 114 11.60 21.42 -21.38
C TYR A 114 11.42 21.27 -19.86
N LEU A 115 10.26 20.79 -19.43
CA LEU A 115 9.96 20.48 -18.03
C LEU A 115 10.85 19.35 -17.52
N GLU A 116 11.09 18.29 -18.28
CA GLU A 116 12.00 17.21 -17.89
C GLU A 116 13.43 17.72 -17.68
N LYS A 117 13.88 18.67 -18.50
CA LYS A 117 15.21 19.30 -18.33
C LYS A 117 15.28 20.22 -17.12
N LEU A 118 14.21 20.97 -16.83
CA LEU A 118 14.18 21.91 -15.71
C LEU A 118 13.85 21.28 -14.37
N VAL A 119 13.04 20.23 -14.36
CA VAL A 119 12.55 19.58 -13.15
C VAL A 119 13.55 18.49 -12.75
N PRO A 120 14.25 18.63 -11.60
CA PRO A 120 15.16 17.61 -11.13
C PRO A 120 14.38 16.40 -10.60
N GLN A 121 13.97 15.52 -11.51
CA GLN A 121 13.18 14.31 -11.26
C GLN A 121 13.82 13.43 -10.16
N ARG A 122 15.16 13.38 -10.13
CA ARG A 122 15.94 12.65 -9.12
C ARG A 122 15.74 13.22 -7.72
N SER A 123 15.82 14.54 -7.57
CA SER A 123 15.62 15.23 -6.29
C SER A 123 14.19 15.08 -5.78
N ILE A 124 13.20 15.20 -6.68
CA ILE A 124 11.79 14.97 -6.33
C ILE A 124 11.56 13.52 -5.90
N ASN A 125 12.10 12.54 -6.62
CA ASN A 125 11.95 11.14 -6.26
C ASN A 125 12.63 10.79 -4.93
N GLU A 126 13.81 11.34 -4.66
CA GLU A 126 14.48 11.21 -3.36
C GLU A 126 13.66 11.88 -2.24
N ALA A 127 13.12 13.07 -2.48
CA ALA A 127 12.24 13.76 -1.53
C ALA A 127 10.94 12.97 -1.26
N VAL A 128 10.33 12.39 -2.29
CA VAL A 128 9.14 11.53 -2.16
C VAL A 128 9.45 10.27 -1.38
N LYS A 129 10.59 9.60 -1.68
CA LYS A 129 11.06 8.44 -0.91
C LYS A 129 11.30 8.81 0.55
N ASN A 130 11.98 9.93 0.82
CA ASN A 130 12.23 10.41 2.18
C ASN A 130 10.93 10.72 2.93
N ARG A 131 9.97 11.38 2.29
CA ARG A 131 8.64 11.64 2.89
C ARG A 131 7.89 10.35 3.17
N ARG A 132 7.94 9.37 2.26
CA ARG A 132 7.33 8.05 2.46
C ARG A 132 8.00 7.30 3.61
N SER A 133 9.32 7.26 3.67
CA SER A 133 10.09 6.69 4.77
C SER A 133 9.76 7.37 6.10
N ALA A 134 9.68 8.71 6.13
CA ALA A 134 9.29 9.46 7.32
C ALA A 134 7.87 9.10 7.79
N LYS A 135 6.91 8.93 6.86
CA LYS A 135 5.56 8.48 7.20
C LYS A 135 5.56 7.06 7.77
N VAL A 136 6.30 6.14 7.16
CA VAL A 136 6.43 4.76 7.67
C VAL A 136 7.06 4.74 9.06
N ILE A 137 8.14 5.52 9.28
CA ILE A 137 8.78 5.66 10.60
C ILE A 137 7.80 6.26 11.62
N HIS A 138 6.96 7.22 11.22
CA HIS A 138 5.96 7.81 12.10
C HIS A 138 4.91 6.78 12.54
N GLU A 139 4.38 5.99 11.60
CA GLU A 139 3.43 4.90 11.92
C GLU A 139 4.10 3.82 12.77
N MET A 140 5.34 3.42 12.45
CA MET A 140 6.13 2.50 13.28
C MET A 140 6.31 3.05 14.69
N ARG A 141 6.63 4.34 14.85
CA ARG A 141 6.75 4.99 16.16
C ARG A 141 5.43 5.00 16.91
N LYS A 142 4.30 5.21 16.23
CA LYS A 142 2.97 5.17 16.86
C LYS A 142 2.68 3.78 17.40
N VAL A 143 2.89 2.73 16.61
CA VAL A 143 2.72 1.33 17.03
C VAL A 143 3.67 0.98 18.18
N LEU A 144 4.96 1.26 18.03
CA LEU A 144 5.97 0.99 19.05
C LEU A 144 5.78 1.81 20.34
N ALA A 145 5.22 3.03 20.26
CA ALA A 145 4.92 3.83 21.44
C ALA A 145 3.73 3.26 22.23
N VAL A 146 2.75 2.65 21.56
CA VAL A 146 1.68 1.90 22.21
C VAL A 146 2.25 0.66 22.91
N ASP A 147 3.15 -0.08 22.24
CA ASP A 147 3.84 -1.23 22.86
C ASP A 147 4.76 -0.83 24.02
N ALA A 148 5.47 0.30 23.93
CA ALA A 148 6.34 0.79 25.00
C ALA A 148 5.55 1.23 26.24
N ALA A 149 4.32 1.75 26.06
CA ALA A 149 3.42 2.05 27.17
C ALA A 149 2.92 0.75 27.84
N LEU A 150 2.50 -0.24 27.05
CA LEU A 150 2.08 -1.56 27.56
C LEU A 150 3.24 -2.33 28.22
N GLN A 151 4.47 -2.21 27.69
CA GLN A 151 5.65 -2.82 28.29
C GLN A 151 6.02 -2.20 29.63
N LYS A 152 5.84 -0.89 29.85
CA LYS A 152 6.15 -0.27 31.15
C LYS A 152 5.30 -0.82 32.29
N ASP A 153 4.02 -1.06 32.02
CA ASP A 153 3.11 -1.64 33.02
C ASP A 153 3.45 -3.12 33.27
N SER A 154 3.76 -3.89 32.22
CA SER A 154 4.23 -5.28 32.35
C SER A 154 5.58 -5.41 33.07
N ILE A 155 6.53 -4.51 32.82
CA ILE A 155 7.85 -4.49 33.47
C ILE A 155 7.70 -4.13 34.96
N LYS A 156 6.79 -3.23 35.31
CA LYS A 156 6.54 -2.86 36.71
C LYS A 156 5.99 -4.04 37.52
N GLU A 157 5.04 -4.79 36.98
CA GLU A 157 4.52 -6.01 37.63
C GLU A 157 5.59 -7.10 37.75
N ALA A 158 6.39 -7.33 36.71
CA ALA A 158 7.49 -8.29 36.74
C ALA A 158 8.58 -7.93 37.78
N ILE A 159 8.88 -6.64 37.96
CA ILE A 159 9.82 -6.17 38.97
C ILE A 159 9.27 -6.38 40.39
N ILE A 160 7.97 -6.16 40.60
CA ILE A 160 7.32 -6.35 41.90
C ILE A 160 7.28 -7.85 42.27
N ASP A 161 6.91 -8.73 41.33
CA ASP A 161 6.92 -10.18 41.54
C ASP A 161 8.35 -10.69 41.77
N GLY A 162 9.32 -10.22 40.97
CA GLY A 162 10.73 -10.53 41.15
C GLY A 162 11.26 -10.11 42.52
N LYS A 163 10.94 -8.89 42.97
CA LYS A 163 11.32 -8.39 44.30
C LYS A 163 10.71 -9.25 45.42
N SER A 164 9.42 -9.58 45.32
CA SER A 164 8.73 -10.44 46.30
C SER A 164 9.39 -11.82 46.40
N ARG A 165 9.70 -12.45 45.26
CA ARG A 165 10.38 -13.75 45.24
C ARG A 165 11.80 -13.69 45.81
N ILE A 166 12.54 -12.62 45.52
CA ILE A 166 13.88 -12.41 46.07
C ILE A 166 13.79 -12.26 47.59
N GLU A 167 12.90 -11.41 48.10
CA GLU A 167 12.72 -11.22 49.54
C GLU A 167 12.33 -12.53 50.25
N MET A 168 11.38 -13.30 49.69
CA MET A 168 11.02 -14.61 50.23
C MET A 168 12.21 -15.59 50.21
N SER A 169 13.01 -15.58 49.15
CA SER A 169 14.20 -16.44 49.05
C SER A 169 15.29 -16.02 50.03
N THR A 170 15.54 -14.72 50.18
CA THR A 170 16.49 -14.16 51.15
C THR A 170 16.08 -14.50 52.57
N ASN A 171 14.79 -14.37 52.91
CA ASN A 171 14.28 -14.73 54.22
C ASN A 171 14.48 -16.23 54.52
N LYS A 172 14.12 -17.11 53.58
CA LYS A 172 14.37 -18.56 53.72
C LYS A 172 15.85 -18.89 53.84
N LEU A 173 16.71 -18.20 53.11
CA LEU A 173 18.16 -18.39 53.18
C LEU A 173 18.68 -17.99 54.56
N ASN A 174 18.26 -16.84 55.08
CA ASN A 174 18.62 -16.38 56.42
C ASN A 174 18.15 -17.35 57.51
N GLU A 175 16.91 -17.83 57.43
CA GLU A 175 16.37 -18.85 58.35
C GLU A 175 17.19 -20.15 58.31
N SER A 176 17.50 -20.63 57.10
CA SER A 176 18.29 -21.85 56.88
C SER A 176 19.74 -21.69 57.40
N SER A 177 20.37 -20.54 57.13
CA SER A 177 21.71 -20.22 57.64
C SER A 177 21.74 -20.16 59.17
N ALA A 178 20.73 -19.57 59.80
CA ALA A 178 20.62 -19.55 61.25
C ALA A 178 20.42 -20.95 61.84
N MET A 179 19.64 -21.81 61.16
CA MET A 179 19.46 -23.21 61.55
C MET A 179 20.76 -24.01 61.42
N LEU A 180 21.53 -23.83 60.34
CA LEU A 180 22.84 -24.46 60.14
C LEU A 180 23.83 -24.05 61.22
N GLU A 181 23.88 -22.77 61.59
CA GLU A 181 24.79 -22.30 62.66
C GLU A 181 24.43 -22.92 64.01
N ARG A 182 23.12 -23.03 64.33
CA ARG A 182 22.64 -23.71 65.55
C ARG A 182 23.03 -25.19 65.55
N LEU A 183 22.77 -25.90 64.45
CA LEU A 183 23.12 -27.31 64.30
C LEU A 183 24.64 -27.52 64.40
N GLN A 184 25.45 -26.64 63.83
CA GLN A 184 26.90 -26.73 63.93
C GLN A 184 27.40 -26.55 65.37
N LYS A 185 26.82 -25.60 66.13
CA LYS A 185 27.10 -25.41 67.56
C LYS A 185 26.70 -26.65 68.37
N GLU A 186 25.51 -27.19 68.12
CA GLU A 186 25.02 -28.39 68.79
C GLU A 186 25.89 -29.62 68.48
N ASN A 187 26.26 -29.81 67.20
CA ASN A 187 27.14 -30.89 66.76
C ASN A 187 28.53 -30.77 67.40
N ALA A 188 29.07 -29.56 67.54
CA ALA A 188 30.34 -29.32 68.22
C ALA A 188 30.29 -29.68 69.71
N LEU A 189 29.20 -29.33 70.41
CA LEU A 189 28.98 -29.67 71.82
C LEU A 189 28.76 -31.17 72.04
N LEU A 190 28.01 -31.82 71.15
CA LEU A 190 27.79 -33.26 71.19
C LEU A 190 29.10 -34.02 70.95
N LYS A 191 29.89 -33.62 69.93
CA LYS A 191 31.21 -34.20 69.69
C LYS A 191 32.13 -34.07 70.89
N SER A 192 32.19 -32.92 71.56
CA SER A 192 33.02 -32.77 72.75
C SER A 192 32.57 -33.66 73.91
N ARG A 193 31.25 -33.85 74.12
CA ARG A 193 30.75 -34.76 75.15
C ARG A 193 31.11 -36.20 74.84
N ILE A 194 30.88 -36.65 73.60
CA ILE A 194 31.20 -38.01 73.16
C ILE A 194 32.69 -38.29 73.36
N THR A 195 33.58 -37.40 72.91
CA THR A 195 35.02 -37.58 73.09
C THR A 195 35.43 -37.64 74.57
N LEU A 196 34.78 -36.86 75.44
CA LEU A 196 35.04 -36.92 76.89
C LEU A 196 34.55 -38.24 77.49
N GLU A 197 33.39 -38.73 77.08
CA GLU A 197 32.83 -40.01 77.54
C GLU A 197 33.67 -41.20 77.06
N GLU A 198 34.03 -41.24 75.78
CA GLU A 198 34.91 -42.27 75.19
C GLU A 198 36.27 -42.34 75.90
N ARG A 199 36.87 -41.20 76.25
CA ARG A 199 38.17 -41.18 76.91
C ARG A 199 38.09 -41.49 78.41
N THR A 200 36.94 -41.31 79.03
CA THR A 200 36.76 -41.54 80.48
C THR A 200 36.12 -42.90 80.82
N SER A 201 35.68 -43.69 79.83
CA SER A 201 35.08 -45.02 80.05
C SER A 201 36.07 -46.03 80.64
N ASP A 202 37.36 -45.92 80.30
CA ASP A 202 38.37 -46.93 80.61
C ASP A 202 39.15 -46.62 81.90
N LEU A 203 38.77 -45.57 82.64
CA LEU A 203 39.48 -45.05 83.81
C LEU A 203 38.75 -45.39 85.13
N SER A 204 39.51 -45.46 86.24
CA SER A 204 38.94 -45.62 87.58
C SER A 204 38.03 -44.44 87.95
N GLY A 205 36.99 -44.68 88.77
CA GLY A 205 35.92 -43.71 89.04
C GLY A 205 36.41 -42.32 89.50
N ASP A 206 37.43 -42.27 90.35
CA ASP A 206 37.99 -41.00 90.84
C ASP A 206 38.78 -40.23 89.76
N LYS A 207 39.56 -40.95 88.94
CA LYS A 207 40.30 -40.37 87.80
C LYS A 207 39.33 -39.86 86.73
N ALA A 208 38.30 -40.64 86.40
CA ALA A 208 37.27 -40.27 85.44
C ALA A 208 36.50 -39.01 85.88
N ASN A 209 36.15 -38.90 87.17
CA ASN A 209 35.46 -37.74 87.72
C ASN A 209 36.32 -36.47 87.68
N PHE A 210 37.62 -36.57 87.93
CA PHE A 210 38.54 -35.43 87.82
C PHE A 210 38.63 -34.93 86.37
N CYS A 211 38.82 -35.84 85.41
CA CYS A 211 38.86 -35.48 83.99
C CYS A 211 37.53 -34.84 83.53
N ARG A 212 36.37 -35.38 83.96
CA ARG A 212 35.07 -34.77 83.67
C ARG A 212 34.94 -33.35 84.22
N LYS A 213 35.44 -33.06 85.43
CA LYS A 213 35.40 -31.71 86.00
C LYS A 213 36.26 -30.71 85.23
N VAL A 214 37.48 -31.11 84.86
CA VAL A 214 38.47 -30.20 84.24
C VAL A 214 38.20 -29.96 82.76
N LEU A 215 37.64 -30.95 82.05
CA LEU A 215 37.46 -30.93 80.60
C LEU A 215 36.02 -30.69 80.15
N ASN A 216 35.07 -30.50 81.06
CA ASN A 216 33.68 -30.15 80.71
C ASN A 216 33.61 -28.80 79.96
N GLY A 217 32.78 -28.74 78.93
CA GLY A 217 32.56 -27.53 78.12
C GLY A 217 33.70 -27.15 77.17
N LYS A 218 34.78 -27.96 77.09
CA LYS A 218 35.88 -27.72 76.16
C LYS A 218 35.65 -28.43 74.83
N SER A 219 36.35 -28.01 73.77
CA SER A 219 36.18 -28.59 72.43
C SER A 219 36.75 -30.01 72.34
N ALA A 220 36.23 -30.83 71.43
CA ALA A 220 36.70 -32.21 71.23
C ALA A 220 38.22 -32.30 70.94
N LYS A 221 38.76 -31.35 70.16
CA LYS A 221 40.21 -31.26 69.89
C LYS A 221 41.01 -30.96 71.15
N PHE A 222 40.56 -29.97 71.93
CA PHE A 222 41.22 -29.60 73.19
C PHE A 222 41.21 -30.76 74.18
N ILE A 223 40.09 -31.48 74.28
CA ILE A 223 39.96 -32.65 75.15
C ILE A 223 40.97 -33.71 74.73
N THR A 224 41.09 -34.01 73.45
CA THR A 224 42.03 -35.03 72.94
C THR A 224 43.49 -34.68 73.24
N GLU A 225 43.89 -33.44 72.97
CA GLU A 225 45.29 -33.01 73.14
C GLU A 225 45.72 -32.90 74.60
N ASN A 226 44.80 -32.50 75.49
CA ASN A 226 45.12 -32.23 76.89
C ASN A 226 44.75 -33.38 77.84
N PHE A 227 44.16 -34.47 77.33
CA PHE A 227 43.74 -35.59 78.16
C PHE A 227 44.91 -36.20 78.93
N ASP A 228 45.98 -36.57 78.23
CA ASP A 228 47.15 -37.22 78.82
C ASP A 228 47.87 -36.30 79.82
N TYR A 229 47.86 -35.00 79.57
CA TYR A 229 48.38 -34.01 80.51
C TYR A 229 47.53 -33.94 81.78
N THR A 230 46.20 -33.94 81.64
CA THR A 230 45.30 -33.94 82.81
C THR A 230 45.42 -35.21 83.65
N LEU A 231 45.72 -36.36 83.03
CA LEU A 231 46.01 -37.59 83.74
C LEU A 231 47.31 -37.52 84.53
N LYS A 232 48.38 -37.04 83.90
CA LYS A 232 49.67 -36.84 84.59
C LYS A 232 49.56 -35.83 85.73
N MET A 233 48.76 -34.78 85.57
CA MET A 233 48.49 -33.81 86.64
C MET A 233 47.71 -34.44 87.80
N PHE A 234 46.75 -35.32 87.52
CA PHE A 234 46.05 -36.07 88.57
C PHE A 234 47.02 -36.97 89.34
N ASP A 235 47.83 -37.76 88.62
CA ASP A 235 48.78 -38.68 89.25
C ASP A 235 49.81 -37.92 90.08
N LYS A 236 50.35 -36.81 89.55
CA LYS A 236 51.27 -35.94 90.28
C LYS A 236 50.62 -35.30 91.51
N ASN A 237 49.41 -34.78 91.41
CA ASN A 237 48.69 -34.23 92.58
C ASN A 237 48.41 -35.33 93.61
N HIS A 238 48.17 -36.57 93.18
CA HIS A 238 47.96 -37.69 94.09
C HIS A 238 49.26 -38.10 94.78
N GLU A 239 50.38 -38.13 94.06
CA GLU A 239 51.73 -38.33 94.62
C GLU A 239 52.11 -37.22 95.60
N GLU A 240 51.91 -35.95 95.24
CA GLU A 240 52.15 -34.80 96.13
C GLU A 240 51.24 -34.90 97.38
N HIS A 241 49.98 -35.28 97.25
CA HIS A 241 49.10 -35.52 98.40
C HIS A 241 49.60 -36.68 99.27
N LEU A 242 50.12 -37.77 98.68
CA LEU A 242 50.72 -38.88 99.41
C LEU A 242 52.02 -38.47 100.09
N GLU A 243 52.84 -37.64 99.47
CA GLU A 243 54.06 -37.07 100.06
C GLU A 243 53.73 -36.15 101.23
N VAL A 244 52.74 -35.25 101.08
CA VAL A 244 52.25 -34.41 102.18
C VAL A 244 51.70 -35.26 103.31
N LEU A 245 50.94 -36.32 103.02
CA LEU A 245 50.47 -37.29 104.02
C LEU A 245 51.66 -38.02 104.69
N HIS A 246 52.69 -38.38 103.93
CA HIS A 246 53.91 -38.99 104.46
C HIS A 246 54.73 -38.02 105.32
N GLU A 247 54.83 -36.75 104.96
CA GLU A 247 55.48 -35.71 105.75
C GLU A 247 54.69 -35.35 107.01
N GLN A 248 53.36 -35.29 106.92
CA GLN A 248 52.46 -35.18 108.07
C GLN A 248 52.61 -36.39 108.99
N ALA A 249 52.72 -37.60 108.44
CA ALA A 249 52.97 -38.80 109.22
C ALA A 249 54.39 -38.84 109.84
N LYS A 250 55.43 -38.35 109.13
CA LYS A 250 56.80 -38.23 109.65
C LYS A 250 56.91 -37.16 110.75
N SER A 251 56.26 -36.01 110.57
CA SER A 251 56.21 -34.94 111.58
C SER A 251 55.42 -35.36 112.82
N GLN A 252 54.33 -36.11 112.66
CA GLN A 252 53.68 -36.80 113.79
C GLN A 252 54.60 -37.85 114.44
N ASN A 253 55.41 -38.59 113.67
CA ASN A 253 56.37 -39.57 114.22
C ASN A 253 57.61 -38.94 114.88
N THR A 254 57.99 -37.70 114.57
CA THR A 254 59.02 -36.97 115.32
C THR A 254 58.50 -36.43 116.65
N ILE A 255 57.19 -36.12 116.74
CA ILE A 255 56.56 -35.77 118.01
C ILE A 255 56.49 -36.99 118.95
N THR A 256 56.44 -38.22 118.45
CA THR A 256 56.41 -39.44 119.29
C THR A 256 57.79 -39.98 119.70
N LYS A 257 58.90 -39.48 119.11
CA LYS A 257 60.27 -39.83 119.55
C LYS A 257 60.84 -38.88 120.61
N ASP A 258 60.21 -37.72 120.81
CA ASP A 258 60.58 -36.71 121.81
C ASP A 258 59.57 -36.66 122.98
N VAL A 259 58.88 -37.79 123.22
CA VAL A 259 58.16 -38.03 124.47
C VAL A 259 58.99 -39.00 125.31
N ASP A 260 59.59 -38.43 126.36
CA ASP A 260 60.34 -39.09 127.41
C ASP A 260 59.65 -40.39 127.87
N ARG A 261 60.38 -41.52 127.78
CA ARG A 261 59.99 -42.74 128.50
C ARG A 261 60.32 -42.50 129.98
N PRO A 262 59.35 -42.59 130.90
CA PRO A 262 59.67 -42.48 132.32
C PRO A 262 60.56 -43.64 132.77
N VAL A 263 61.72 -43.30 133.31
CA VAL A 263 62.54 -44.18 134.16
C VAL A 263 61.75 -44.44 135.44
N ILE A 264 61.53 -45.71 135.77
CA ILE A 264 61.08 -46.13 137.11
C ILE A 264 62.28 -46.77 137.78
N GLU A 265 62.81 -46.09 138.81
CA GLU A 265 63.78 -46.63 139.75
C GLU A 265 63.14 -47.72 140.63
N GLU A 266 63.99 -48.64 141.08
CA GLU A 266 63.68 -49.78 141.96
C GLU A 266 62.90 -49.39 143.22
N ARG A 267 61.86 -50.19 143.50
CA ARG A 267 61.59 -50.77 144.81
C ARG A 267 61.18 -52.23 144.65
#